data_AF-A0A973RUS2-F1
#
_entry.id   AF-A0A973RUS2-F1
#
_cell.length_a   1.000
_cell.length_b   1.000
_cell.length_c   1.000
_cell.angle_alpha   90.00
_cell.angle_beta   90.00
_cell.angle_gamma   90.00
#
_symmetry.space_group_name_H-M   'P 1'
#
loop_
_entity.id
_entity.type
_entity.pdbx_description
1 polymer ?
#
loop_
_entity_poly.entity_id
_entity_poly.type
_entity_poly.pdbx_seq_one_letter_code
_entity_poly.pdbx_strand_id
1 'polypeptide(L)'
;MPHRYTCHDCQQHGAVHPSRAGAEHDQRGHRKAAHGGMSPPAGDRIGYAAPSSRGPVIVIGVFAVLILIRQITGVAPDDIARWLGLI
;
A
#
# COMPACT_ATOMS: atom_id res chain seq x y z
N MET A 1 12.41 -3.53 8.15
CA MET A 1 12.23 -2.18 7.55
C MET A 1 11.69 -2.37 6.14
N PRO A 2 10.64 -1.66 5.71
CA PRO A 2 10.08 -1.78 4.36
C PRO A 2 11.09 -1.38 3.26
N HIS A 3 11.18 -2.20 2.22
CA HIS A 3 12.06 -1.99 1.07
C HIS A 3 11.26 -2.04 -0.24
N ARG A 4 11.78 -1.39 -1.28
CA ARG A 4 11.20 -1.39 -2.63
C ARG A 4 12.32 -1.41 -3.66
N TYR A 5 12.11 -2.14 -4.74
CA TYR A 5 12.99 -2.07 -5.92
C TYR A 5 12.55 -0.94 -6.85
N THR A 6 13.50 -0.35 -7.57
CA THR A 6 13.28 0.60 -8.67
C THR A 6 14.13 0.19 -9.86
N CYS A 7 13.49 0.02 -11.02
CA CYS A 7 14.17 -0.17 -12.30
C CYS A 7 14.30 1.20 -12.98
N HIS A 8 15.54 1.64 -13.23
CA HIS A 8 15.80 2.96 -13.80
C HIS A 8 15.50 3.02 -15.30
N ASP A 9 15.69 1.92 -16.03
CA ASP A 9 15.38 1.84 -17.45
C ASP A 9 13.86 1.94 -17.71
N CYS A 10 13.05 1.26 -16.89
CA CYS A 10 11.60 1.30 -17.01
C CYS A 10 10.95 2.49 -16.29
N GLN A 11 11.70 3.22 -15.47
CA GLN A 11 11.19 4.22 -14.50
C GLN A 11 10.02 3.68 -13.65
N GLN A 12 10.07 2.40 -13.30
CA GLN A 12 9.03 1.72 -12.53
C GLN A 12 9.52 1.32 -11.14
N HIS A 13 8.58 1.37 -10.19
CA HIS A 13 8.77 0.96 -8.82
C HIS A 13 8.03 -0.35 -8.55
N GLY A 14 8.71 -1.28 -7.88
CA GLY A 14 8.12 -2.53 -7.43
C GLY A 14 7.13 -2.40 -6.28
N ALA A 15 6.64 -3.55 -5.85
CA ALA A 15 5.87 -3.64 -4.62
C ALA A 15 6.73 -3.26 -3.40
N VAL A 16 6.07 -2.81 -2.33
CA VAL A 16 6.75 -2.58 -1.05
C VAL A 16 6.76 -3.89 -0.28
N HIS A 17 7.95 -4.33 0.14
CA HIS A 17 8.14 -5.56 0.88
C HIS A 17 8.63 -5.28 2.30
N PRO A 18 8.28 -6.12 3.29
CA PRO A 18 8.74 -5.95 4.67
C PRO A 18 10.25 -6.20 4.85
N SER A 19 10.89 -6.84 3.87
CA SER A 19 12.30 -7.23 3.87
C SER A 19 12.97 -6.88 2.54
N ARG A 20 14.29 -6.68 2.59
CA ARG A 20 15.14 -6.48 1.40
C ARG A 20 15.07 -7.68 0.45
N ALA A 21 15.09 -8.89 0.99
CA ALA A 21 14.99 -10.13 0.21
C ALA A 21 13.70 -10.22 -0.62
N GLY A 22 12.58 -9.70 -0.11
CA GLY A 22 11.33 -9.61 -0.87
C GLY A 22 11.46 -8.68 -2.07
N ALA A 23 12.05 -7.49 -1.88
CA ALA A 23 12.31 -6.54 -2.96
C ALA A 23 13.30 -7.09 -4.01
N GLU A 24 14.29 -7.87 -3.58
CA GLU A 24 15.22 -8.56 -4.50
C GLU A 24 14.52 -9.67 -5.30
N HIS A 25 13.56 -10.37 -4.71
CA HIS A 25 12.76 -11.36 -5.43
C HIS A 25 11.90 -10.70 -6.52
N ASP A 26 11.23 -9.60 -6.19
CA ASP A 26 10.42 -8.81 -7.11
C ASP A 26 11.27 -8.24 -8.26
N GLN A 27 12.45 -7.68 -7.94
CA GLN A 27 13.45 -7.24 -8.92
C GLN A 27 13.83 -8.37 -9.90
N ARG A 28 14.16 -9.58 -9.39
CA ARG A 28 14.51 -10.72 -10.26
C ARG A 28 13.33 -11.15 -11.14
N GLY A 29 12.11 -11.13 -10.60
CA GLY A 29 10.89 -11.40 -11.36
C GLY A 29 10.70 -10.41 -12.50
N HIS A 30 10.77 -9.12 -12.20
CA HIS A 30 10.71 -8.06 -13.20
C HIS A 30 11.80 -8.22 -14.26
N ARG A 31 13.05 -8.45 -13.85
CA ARG A 31 14.18 -8.64 -14.76
C ARG A 31 13.96 -9.79 -15.72
N LYS A 32 13.45 -10.92 -15.23
CA LYS A 32 13.14 -12.09 -16.05
C LYS A 32 12.03 -11.80 -17.06
N ALA A 33 10.99 -11.07 -16.64
CA ALA A 33 9.82 -10.78 -17.46
C ALA A 33 10.06 -9.66 -18.50
N ALA A 34 10.74 -8.58 -18.11
CA ALA A 34 10.90 -7.37 -18.92
C ALA A 34 12.25 -7.29 -19.65
N HIS A 35 13.31 -7.89 -19.08
CA HIS A 35 14.69 -7.77 -19.59
C HIS A 35 15.32 -9.14 -19.89
N GLY A 36 14.54 -10.22 -19.98
CA GLY A 36 15.05 -11.57 -20.26
C GLY A 36 16.04 -12.10 -19.22
N GLY A 37 16.05 -11.54 -18.01
CA GLY A 37 16.97 -11.89 -16.93
C GLY A 37 18.24 -11.03 -16.85
N MET A 38 18.45 -10.11 -17.80
CA MET A 38 19.61 -9.22 -17.84
C MET A 38 19.43 -8.00 -16.93
N SER A 39 20.48 -7.61 -16.19
CA SER A 39 20.45 -6.37 -15.41
C SER A 39 20.36 -5.16 -16.36
N PRO A 40 19.47 -4.19 -16.09
CA PRO A 40 19.41 -2.98 -16.89
C PRO A 40 20.72 -2.18 -16.79
N PRO A 41 21.21 -1.57 -17.89
CA PRO A 41 22.44 -0.78 -17.92
C PRO A 41 22.47 0.41 -16.95
N ALA A 42 21.34 1.08 -16.68
CA ALA A 42 21.29 2.14 -15.66
C ALA A 42 21.30 1.59 -14.22
N GLY A 43 21.23 0.26 -14.08
CA GLY A 43 21.18 -0.45 -12.81
C GLY A 43 19.78 -0.44 -12.18
N ASP A 44 19.63 -1.33 -11.21
CA ASP A 44 18.46 -1.37 -10.34
C ASP A 44 18.84 -0.85 -8.96
N ARG A 45 17.89 -0.23 -8.27
CA ARG A 45 18.07 0.20 -6.89
C ARG A 45 17.10 -0.50 -5.97
N ILE A 46 17.60 -0.96 -4.82
CA ILE A 46 16.75 -1.38 -3.70
C ILE A 46 17.00 -0.40 -2.57
N GLY A 47 15.93 0.26 -2.13
CA GLY A 47 15.98 1.27 -1.09
C GLY A 47 14.88 1.08 -0.06
N TYR A 48 15.00 1.83 1.04
CA TYR A 48 13.93 1.95 2.03
C TYR A 48 12.70 2.59 1.38
N ALA A 49 11.54 1.98 1.59
CA ALA A 49 10.26 2.54 1.20
C ALA A 49 9.53 3.01 2.44
N ALA A 50 9.36 4.33 2.59
CA ALA A 50 8.57 4.86 3.67
C ALA A 50 7.15 4.25 3.63
N PRO A 51 6.57 3.87 4.79
CA PRO A 51 5.19 3.41 4.83
C PRO A 51 4.28 4.49 4.25
N SER A 52 3.33 4.07 3.40
CA SER A 52 2.37 4.98 2.78
C SER A 52 1.49 5.62 3.84
N SER A 53 1.41 6.96 3.85
CA SER A 53 0.47 7.71 4.68
C SER A 53 -1.00 7.59 4.22
N ARG A 54 -1.27 6.95 3.07
CA ARG A 54 -2.64 6.80 2.56
C ARG A 54 -3.54 5.97 3.48
N GLY A 55 -3.02 4.91 4.10
CA GLY A 55 -3.79 4.06 5.02
C GLY A 55 -4.35 4.86 6.20
N PRO A 56 -3.50 5.55 6.98
CA PRO A 56 -3.95 6.45 8.04
C PRO A 56 -4.93 7.52 7.56
N VAL A 57 -4.69 8.14 6.41
CA VAL A 57 -5.59 9.17 5.84
C VAL A 57 -6.97 8.60 5.52
N ILE A 58 -7.05 7.41 4.92
CA ILE A 58 -8.33 6.73 4.63
C ILE A 58 -9.06 6.44 5.94
N VAL A 59 -8.36 5.89 6.95
CA VAL A 59 -8.96 5.59 8.26
C VAL A 59 -9.51 6.85 8.90
N ILE A 60 -8.72 7.93 8.97
CA ILE A 60 -9.18 9.22 9.51
C ILE A 60 -10.38 9.75 8.74
N GLY A 61 -10.36 9.66 7.40
CA GLY A 61 -11.48 10.08 6.55
C GLY A 61 -12.76 9.29 6.85
N VAL A 62 -12.67 7.96 6.99
CA VAL A 62 -13.81 7.10 7.34
C VAL A 62 -14.36 7.49 8.71
N PHE A 63 -13.50 7.65 9.72
CA PHE A 63 -13.93 8.08 11.05
C PHE A 63 -14.60 9.45 11.04
N ALA A 64 -14.05 10.41 10.30
CA ALA A 64 -14.64 11.75 10.18
C ALA A 64 -16.05 11.70 9.56
N VAL A 65 -16.25 10.86 8.54
CA VAL A 65 -17.58 10.65 7.93
C VAL A 65 -18.54 10.00 8.92
N LEU A 66 -18.12 8.96 9.65
CA LEU A 66 -18.97 8.31 10.65
C LEU A 66 -19.39 9.27 11.76
N ILE A 67 -18.47 10.12 12.24
CA ILE A 67 -18.76 11.15 13.23
C ILE A 67 -19.74 12.19 12.66
N LEU A 68 -19.54 12.63 11.41
CA LEU A 68 -20.43 13.59 10.76
C LEU A 68 -21.85 13.03 10.61
N ILE A 69 -21.99 11.77 10.17
CA ILE A 69 -23.29 11.10 10.08
C ILE A 69 -23.97 11.10 11.44
N ARG A 70 -23.26 10.70 12.51
CA ARG A 70 -23.79 10.72 13.88
C ARG A 70 -24.27 12.12 14.30
N GLN A 71 -23.52 13.17 13.97
CA GLN A 71 -23.89 14.54 14.34
C GLN A 71 -25.15 15.03 13.59
N ILE A 72 -25.34 14.62 12.33
CA ILE A 72 -26.49 15.03 11.52
C ILE A 72 -27.75 14.22 11.86
N THR A 73 -27.61 12.90 12.03
CA THR A 73 -28.76 12.00 12.17
C THR A 73 -29.10 11.68 13.62
N GLY A 74 -28.17 11.90 14.56
CA GLY A 74 -28.30 11.45 15.95
C GLY A 74 -28.20 9.93 16.12
N VAL A 75 -28.04 9.17 15.02
CA VAL A 75 -27.98 7.71 15.02
C VAL A 75 -26.56 7.26 15.33
N ALA A 76 -26.40 6.46 16.38
CA ALA A 76 -25.12 5.82 16.67
C ALA A 76 -24.88 4.67 15.67
N PRO A 77 -23.63 4.38 15.26
CA PRO A 77 -23.35 3.21 14.42
C PRO A 77 -23.85 1.90 15.06
N ASP A 78 -23.89 1.85 16.39
CA ASP A 78 -24.48 0.81 17.23
C ASP A 78 -26.00 0.64 17.03
N ASP A 79 -26.75 1.70 16.73
CA ASP A 79 -28.18 1.59 16.39
C ASP A 79 -28.41 0.92 15.03
N ILE A 80 -27.53 1.20 14.05
CA ILE A 80 -27.62 0.58 12.71
C ILE A 80 -27.23 -0.91 12.78
N ALA A 81 -26.19 -1.25 13.54
CA ALA A 81 -25.78 -2.64 13.74
C ALA A 81 -26.88 -3.47 14.41
N ARG A 82 -27.64 -2.86 15.34
CA ARG A 82 -28.80 -3.47 15.99
C ARG A 82 -30.00 -3.60 15.04
N TRP A 83 -30.22 -2.63 14.16
CA TRP A 83 -31.26 -2.68 13.11
C TRP A 83 -30.98 -3.77 12.07
N LEU A 84 -29.71 -4.03 11.77
CA LEU A 84 -29.25 -5.08 10.86
C LEU A 84 -29.08 -6.46 11.55
N GLY A 85 -29.34 -6.56 12.86
CA GLY A 85 -29.28 -7.81 13.62
C GLY A 85 -27.87 -8.41 13.75
N LEU A 86 -26.83 -7.58 13.67
CA LEU A 86 -25.43 -8.00 13.77
C LEU A 86 -24.91 -8.08 15.21
N ILE A 87 -25.68 -7.54 16.17
CA ILE A 87 -25.52 -7.63 17.62
C ILE A 87 -26.89 -7.68 18.28
#